data_AF-A0A1B3MWF3-F1
#
_entry.id   AF-A0A1B3MWF3-F1
#
_cell.length_a   1.000
_cell.length_b   1.000
_cell.length_c   1.000
_cell.angle_alpha   90.00
_cell.angle_beta   90.00
_cell.angle_gamma   90.00
#
_symmetry.space_group_name_H-M   'P 1'
#
loop_
_entity.id
_entity.type
_entity.pdbx_description
1 polymer ?
#
loop_
_entity_poly.entity_id
_entity_poly.type
_entity_poly.pdbx_seq_one_letter_code
_entity_poly.pdbx_strand_id
1 'polypeptide(L)'
;MFETFCHEFNGQNHFPISEQVAEQFCKRVAMAIDNADWRGVRSFRMNELKLIPEVIEKKSAYAALGLTYARDYLRQSLEGDALRNTTITSAWIHLDLVDEFDALLALGREIIVITGRHELHRIFKEKLGNRLIDFIPVPVQRYIPESFEESHFGGRFDEVCSILSKDLSGKLVLVGAGLFGKIYCDVAKRHGAVALDLGSLFDVLSGKTTRPIFKDYNFRGKRWV
;
A
#
# COMPACT_ATOMS: atom_id res chain seq x y z
N MET A 1 17.64 -8.67 -8.88
CA MET A 1 16.30 -8.04 -8.84
C MET A 1 16.18 -6.99 -7.74
N PHE A 2 16.82 -7.16 -6.58
CA PHE A 2 16.60 -6.29 -5.41
C PHE A 2 17.45 -5.02 -5.34
N GLU A 3 18.59 -4.94 -6.03
CA GLU A 3 19.57 -3.82 -5.91
C GLU A 3 18.94 -2.42 -6.04
N THR A 4 18.05 -2.21 -7.01
CA THR A 4 17.43 -0.88 -7.18
C THR A 4 16.25 -0.63 -6.26
N PHE A 5 15.54 -1.67 -5.82
CA PHE A 5 14.53 -1.53 -4.78
C PHE A 5 15.19 -1.21 -3.44
N CYS A 6 16.38 -1.75 -3.19
CA CYS A 6 17.25 -1.31 -2.09
C CYS A 6 17.60 0.18 -2.25
N HIS A 7 17.97 0.64 -3.45
CA HIS A 7 18.21 2.08 -3.67
C HIS A 7 16.97 2.96 -3.49
N GLU A 8 15.80 2.53 -3.98
CA GLU A 8 14.53 3.22 -3.78
C GLU A 8 14.16 3.27 -2.29
N PHE A 9 14.32 2.16 -1.59
CA PHE A 9 14.07 2.03 -0.17
C PHE A 9 15.05 2.87 0.68
N ASN A 10 16.34 2.89 0.33
CA ASN A 10 17.35 3.76 0.96
C ASN A 10 16.95 5.23 0.81
N GLY A 11 16.51 5.63 -0.39
CA GLY A 11 16.05 6.99 -0.67
C GLY A 11 14.78 7.39 0.09
N GLN A 12 13.97 6.42 0.53
CA GLN A 12 12.68 6.64 1.19
C GLN A 12 12.75 6.72 2.72
N ASN A 13 13.83 6.24 3.35
CA ASN A 13 13.93 6.17 4.81
C ASN A 13 14.84 7.25 5.44
N HIS A 14 15.46 8.12 4.63
CA HIS A 14 16.31 9.24 5.07
C HIS A 14 17.50 8.88 5.99
N PHE A 15 17.78 7.59 6.19
CA PHE A 15 18.93 7.08 6.93
C PHE A 15 19.62 5.95 6.17
N PRO A 16 20.95 5.79 6.32
CA PRO A 16 21.69 4.71 5.68
C PRO A 16 21.29 3.37 6.27
N ILE A 17 20.80 2.47 5.42
CA ILE A 17 20.58 1.05 5.74
C ILE A 17 21.55 0.21 4.92
N SER A 18 21.98 -0.93 5.47
CA SER A 18 22.87 -1.83 4.75
C SER A 18 22.15 -2.48 3.57
N GLU A 19 22.89 -2.79 2.51
CA GLU A 19 22.36 -3.47 1.33
C GLU A 19 21.68 -4.79 1.70
N GLN A 20 22.26 -5.56 2.63
CA GLN A 20 21.70 -6.81 3.12
C GLN A 20 20.33 -6.62 3.79
N VAL A 21 20.18 -5.59 4.64
CA VAL A 21 18.90 -5.29 5.31
C VAL A 21 17.86 -4.87 4.29
N ALA A 22 18.26 -4.01 3.34
CA ALA A 22 17.39 -3.60 2.27
C ALA A 22 16.93 -4.82 1.43
N GLU A 23 17.85 -5.71 1.04
CA GLU A 23 17.52 -6.91 0.25
C GLU A 23 16.54 -7.83 1.00
N GLN A 24 16.77 -8.07 2.29
CA GLN A 24 15.87 -8.85 3.13
C GLN A 24 14.47 -8.22 3.21
N PHE A 25 14.39 -6.91 3.35
CA PHE A 25 13.11 -6.20 3.34
C PHE A 25 12.41 -6.34 1.99
N CYS A 26 13.12 -6.17 0.87
CA CYS A 26 12.55 -6.35 -0.46
C CYS A 26 12.01 -7.78 -0.67
N LYS A 27 12.75 -8.80 -0.22
CA LYS A 27 12.30 -10.20 -0.25
C LYS A 27 11.01 -10.38 0.54
N ARG A 28 10.89 -9.78 1.72
CA ARG A 28 9.65 -9.82 2.52
C ARG A 28 8.48 -9.17 1.78
N VAL A 29 8.70 -8.08 1.06
CA VAL A 29 7.65 -7.46 0.24
C VAL A 29 7.21 -8.39 -0.89
N ALA A 30 8.17 -8.96 -1.63
CA ALA A 30 7.87 -9.89 -2.72
C ALA A 30 7.07 -11.09 -2.20
N MET A 31 7.49 -11.69 -1.09
CA MET A 31 6.74 -12.76 -0.42
C MET A 31 5.33 -12.33 -0.03
N ALA A 32 5.15 -11.12 0.49
CA ALA A 32 3.82 -10.61 0.86
C ALA A 32 2.91 -10.43 -0.36
N ILE A 33 3.46 -9.99 -1.49
CA ILE A 33 2.74 -9.93 -2.78
C ILE A 33 2.35 -11.35 -3.23
N ASP A 34 3.28 -12.29 -3.13
CA ASP A 34 3.02 -13.69 -3.49
C ASP A 34 2.00 -14.36 -2.56
N ASN A 35 1.94 -13.98 -1.30
CA ASN A 35 0.97 -14.54 -0.35
C ASN A 35 -0.43 -13.93 -0.45
N ALA A 36 -0.61 -12.87 -1.26
CA ALA A 36 -1.91 -12.23 -1.42
C ALA A 36 -2.90 -13.14 -2.16
N ASP A 37 -4.13 -13.21 -1.65
CA ASP A 37 -5.21 -13.96 -2.31
C ASP A 37 -5.60 -13.32 -3.64
N TRP A 38 -5.61 -11.98 -3.64
CA TRP A 38 -5.89 -11.14 -4.79
C TRP A 38 -4.64 -10.32 -5.12
N ARG A 39 -4.03 -10.60 -6.28
CA ARG A 39 -2.80 -9.95 -6.72
C ARG A 39 -3.10 -8.87 -7.75
N GLY A 40 -2.85 -7.62 -7.36
CA GLY A 40 -2.92 -6.48 -8.26
C GLY A 40 -1.69 -6.42 -9.16
N VAL A 41 -1.90 -6.52 -10.47
CA VAL A 41 -0.82 -6.43 -11.47
C VAL A 41 -0.90 -5.12 -12.25
N ARG A 42 0.27 -4.61 -12.63
CA ARG A 42 0.39 -3.41 -13.45
C ARG A 42 0.17 -3.74 -14.92
N SER A 43 -1.09 -3.93 -15.26
CA SER A 43 -1.63 -3.98 -16.60
C SER A 43 -3.08 -3.50 -16.51
N PHE A 44 -3.78 -3.29 -17.62
CA PHE A 44 -5.22 -2.95 -17.66
C PHE A 44 -5.65 -1.48 -17.55
N ARG A 45 -4.87 -0.53 -16.99
CA ARG A 45 -5.38 0.86 -16.80
C ARG A 45 -4.55 2.02 -17.33
N MET A 46 -3.25 1.83 -17.51
CA MET A 46 -2.39 2.86 -18.09
C MET A 46 -1.49 2.21 -19.13
N ASN A 47 -1.12 2.98 -20.16
CA ASN A 47 -0.11 2.57 -21.11
C ASN A 47 1.28 2.77 -20.49
N GLU A 48 1.70 1.83 -19.66
CA GLU A 48 2.99 1.91 -18.95
C GLU A 48 4.20 1.88 -19.89
N LEU A 49 4.05 1.33 -21.11
CA LEU A 49 5.08 1.39 -22.16
C LEU A 49 5.40 2.83 -22.58
N LYS A 50 4.41 3.74 -22.51
CA LYS A 50 4.61 5.17 -22.75
C LYS A 50 5.10 5.90 -21.50
N LEU A 51 4.70 5.46 -20.31
CA LEU A 51 5.07 6.11 -19.05
C LEU A 51 6.55 6.00 -18.73
N ILE A 52 7.21 4.87 -19.02
CA ILE A 52 8.65 4.68 -18.71
C ILE A 52 9.51 5.75 -19.41
N PRO A 53 9.41 5.97 -20.74
CA PRO A 53 10.11 7.07 -21.42
C PRO A 53 9.79 8.44 -20.80
N GLU A 54 8.52 8.75 -20.53
CA GLU A 54 8.11 10.04 -19.97
C GLU A 54 8.73 10.33 -18.58
N VAL A 55 8.85 9.31 -17.71
CA VAL A 55 9.47 9.50 -16.39
C VAL A 55 10.99 9.61 -16.48
N ILE A 56 11.61 8.96 -17.46
CA ILE A 56 13.04 9.11 -17.77
C ILE A 56 13.33 10.53 -18.26
N GLU A 57 12.51 11.07 -19.18
CA GLU A 57 12.63 12.46 -19.65
C GLU A 57 12.51 13.47 -18.50
N LYS A 58 11.65 13.17 -17.51
CA LYS A 58 11.50 13.95 -16.28
C LYS A 58 12.62 13.70 -15.25
N LYS A 59 13.67 12.97 -15.61
CA LYS A 59 14.83 12.61 -14.77
C LYS A 59 14.43 11.87 -13.48
N SER A 60 13.31 11.15 -13.50
CA SER A 60 12.84 10.36 -12.36
C SER A 60 13.26 8.90 -12.48
N ALA A 61 14.55 8.64 -12.26
CA ALA A 61 15.13 7.30 -12.38
C ALA A 61 14.40 6.26 -11.51
N TYR A 62 14.06 6.60 -10.27
CA TYR A 62 13.32 5.70 -9.36
C TYR A 62 11.95 5.29 -9.91
N ALA A 63 11.19 6.22 -10.47
CA ALA A 63 9.88 5.91 -11.04
C ALA A 63 10.00 5.00 -12.27
N ALA A 64 11.01 5.24 -13.13
CA ALA A 64 11.30 4.40 -14.29
C ALA A 64 11.64 2.97 -13.86
N LEU A 65 12.53 2.85 -12.88
CA LEU A 65 13.01 1.58 -12.37
C LEU A 65 11.87 0.79 -11.71
N GLY A 66 11.08 1.42 -10.84
CA GLY A 66 9.93 0.77 -10.20
C GLY A 66 8.90 0.22 -11.20
N LEU A 67 8.64 0.93 -12.31
CA LEU A 67 7.79 0.44 -13.40
C LEU A 67 8.40 -0.77 -14.13
N THR A 68 9.68 -0.70 -14.49
CA THR A 68 10.40 -1.80 -15.14
C THR A 68 10.39 -3.05 -14.24
N TYR A 69 10.71 -2.91 -12.96
CA TYR A 69 10.74 -4.04 -12.03
C TYR A 69 9.37 -4.67 -11.80
N ALA A 70 8.32 -3.87 -11.65
CA ALA A 70 6.97 -4.43 -11.48
C ALA A 70 6.57 -5.28 -12.71
N ARG A 71 7.00 -4.86 -13.91
CA ARG A 71 6.77 -5.63 -15.15
C ARG A 71 7.64 -6.87 -15.23
N ASP A 72 8.92 -6.79 -14.88
CA ASP A 72 9.81 -7.95 -14.85
C ASP A 72 9.37 -8.98 -13.81
N TYR A 73 8.90 -8.52 -12.65
CA TYR A 73 8.32 -9.39 -11.62
C TYR A 73 7.06 -10.08 -12.14
N LEU A 74 6.12 -9.35 -12.75
CA LEU A 74 4.94 -9.96 -13.38
C LEU A 74 5.33 -10.98 -14.46
N ARG A 75 6.29 -10.65 -15.32
CA ARG A 75 6.78 -11.55 -16.35
C ARG A 75 7.31 -12.85 -15.74
N GLN A 76 8.13 -12.77 -14.69
CA GLN A 76 8.64 -13.96 -14.00
C GLN A 76 7.54 -14.74 -13.29
N SER A 77 6.56 -14.07 -12.69
CA SER A 77 5.39 -14.73 -12.10
C SER A 77 4.52 -15.46 -13.12
N LEU A 78 4.47 -14.97 -14.38
CA LEU A 78 3.78 -15.60 -15.50
C LEU A 78 4.58 -16.73 -16.16
N GLU A 79 5.90 -16.60 -16.23
CA GLU A 79 6.81 -17.65 -16.72
C GLU A 79 6.82 -18.86 -15.77
N GLY A 80 6.58 -18.62 -14.48
CA GLY A 80 6.29 -19.67 -13.50
C GLY A 80 4.79 -19.96 -13.33
N ASP A 81 4.46 -20.90 -12.45
CA ASP A 81 3.07 -21.23 -12.09
C ASP A 81 2.54 -20.37 -10.91
N ALA A 82 3.23 -19.29 -10.55
CA ALA A 82 2.98 -18.52 -9.32
C ALA A 82 1.61 -17.83 -9.29
N LEU A 83 0.96 -17.66 -10.44
CA LEU A 83 -0.35 -17.02 -10.58
C LEU A 83 -1.51 -18.01 -10.77
N ARG A 84 -1.24 -19.32 -10.87
CA ARG A 84 -2.23 -20.31 -11.30
C ARG A 84 -3.48 -20.41 -10.41
N ASN A 85 -3.36 -20.03 -9.14
CA ASN A 85 -4.44 -20.11 -8.14
C ASN A 85 -4.71 -18.77 -7.44
N THR A 86 -4.29 -17.64 -8.02
CA THR A 86 -4.55 -16.31 -7.45
C THR A 86 -5.59 -15.57 -8.27
N THR A 87 -6.41 -14.75 -7.60
CA THR A 87 -7.28 -13.82 -8.32
C THR A 87 -6.44 -12.64 -8.79
N ILE A 88 -6.32 -12.46 -10.10
CA ILE A 88 -5.57 -11.34 -10.68
C ILE A 88 -6.49 -10.14 -10.81
N THR A 89 -6.03 -8.98 -10.34
CA THR A 89 -6.75 -7.70 -10.44
C THR A 89 -5.84 -6.61 -11.01
N SER A 90 -6.41 -5.45 -11.31
CA SER A 90 -5.60 -4.26 -11.55
C SER A 90 -4.88 -3.85 -10.27
N ALA A 91 -3.61 -3.45 -10.35
CA ALA A 91 -2.90 -2.79 -9.24
C ALA A 91 -3.57 -1.49 -8.76
N TRP A 92 -4.60 -1.03 -9.48
CA TRP A 92 -5.43 0.14 -9.19
C TRP A 92 -6.85 -0.22 -8.75
N ILE A 93 -7.13 -1.48 -8.39
CA ILE A 93 -8.49 -1.94 -8.00
C ILE A 93 -9.09 -1.12 -6.85
N HIS A 94 -8.27 -0.56 -5.95
CA HIS A 94 -8.74 0.33 -4.89
C HIS A 94 -9.44 1.59 -5.41
N LEU A 95 -9.18 2.00 -6.66
CA LEU A 95 -9.90 3.11 -7.30
C LEU A 95 -11.28 2.70 -7.81
N ASP A 96 -11.55 1.42 -8.03
CA ASP A 96 -12.91 0.90 -8.30
C ASP A 96 -13.69 0.74 -7.01
N LEU A 97 -13.01 0.34 -5.95
CA LEU A 97 -13.62 0.13 -4.63
C LEU A 97 -14.06 1.44 -3.97
N VAL A 98 -13.68 2.61 -4.49
CA VAL A 98 -14.05 3.90 -3.91
C VAL A 98 -15.56 4.09 -3.82
N ASP A 99 -16.30 3.62 -4.83
CA ASP A 99 -17.75 3.76 -4.88
C ASP A 99 -18.46 2.81 -3.92
N GLU A 100 -17.86 1.64 -3.68
CA GLU A 100 -18.35 0.60 -2.80
C GLU A 100 -17.77 0.70 -1.38
N PHE A 101 -16.99 1.75 -1.08
CA PHE A 101 -16.19 1.77 0.14
C PHE A 101 -17.06 1.83 1.39
N ASP A 102 -18.15 2.61 1.39
CA ASP A 102 -19.10 2.63 2.51
C ASP A 102 -19.80 1.28 2.71
N ALA A 103 -20.11 0.55 1.62
CA ALA A 103 -20.68 -0.80 1.69
C ALA A 103 -19.66 -1.80 2.27
N LEU A 104 -18.40 -1.71 1.86
CA LEU A 104 -17.30 -2.51 2.40
C LEU A 104 -17.12 -2.25 3.91
N LEU A 105 -17.14 -0.98 4.33
CA LEU A 105 -17.07 -0.61 5.74
C LEU A 105 -18.27 -1.13 6.54
N ALA A 106 -19.45 -1.25 5.94
CA ALA A 106 -20.63 -1.82 6.60
C ALA A 106 -20.49 -3.32 6.90
N LEU A 107 -19.68 -4.06 6.15
CA LEU A 107 -19.39 -5.48 6.38
C LEU A 107 -18.44 -5.70 7.58
N GLY A 108 -17.59 -4.71 7.89
CA GLY A 108 -16.65 -4.77 9.01
C GLY A 108 -17.34 -4.54 10.36
N ARG A 109 -17.28 -5.53 11.26
CA ARG A 109 -17.72 -5.40 12.65
C ARG A 109 -16.70 -4.68 13.51
N GLU A 110 -15.44 -5.06 13.32
CA GLU A 110 -14.26 -4.50 13.98
C GLU A 110 -13.26 -4.13 12.90
N ILE A 111 -12.83 -2.87 12.90
CA ILE A 111 -12.04 -2.28 11.83
C ILE A 111 -10.79 -1.63 12.42
N ILE A 112 -9.64 -1.98 11.85
CA ILE A 112 -8.36 -1.32 12.11
C ILE A 112 -7.97 -0.56 10.84
N VAL A 113 -7.57 0.70 10.99
CA VAL A 113 -7.13 1.54 9.87
C VAL A 113 -5.66 1.89 10.05
N ILE A 114 -4.83 1.64 9.03
CA ILE A 114 -3.41 1.97 9.01
C ILE A 114 -3.15 2.91 7.84
N THR A 115 -2.79 4.16 8.10
CA THR A 115 -2.56 5.14 7.03
C THR A 115 -1.68 6.30 7.45
N GLY A 116 -1.00 6.93 6.49
CA GLY A 116 -0.32 8.21 6.71
C GLY A 116 -1.21 9.45 6.63
N ARG A 117 -2.51 9.27 6.35
CA ARG A 117 -3.51 10.35 6.31
C ARG A 117 -4.21 10.51 7.66
N HIS A 118 -3.47 11.03 8.64
CA HIS A 118 -3.94 11.26 10.00
C HIS A 118 -5.20 12.14 10.07
N GLU A 119 -5.39 13.05 9.11
CA GLU A 119 -6.58 13.88 8.99
C GLU A 119 -7.88 13.08 8.84
N LEU A 120 -7.80 11.83 8.38
CA LEU A 120 -8.95 10.95 8.22
C LEU A 120 -9.43 10.32 9.53
N HIS A 121 -8.63 10.38 10.62
CA HIS A 121 -8.99 9.75 11.88
C HIS A 121 -10.35 10.24 12.40
N ARG A 122 -10.59 11.56 12.39
CA ARG A 122 -11.86 12.15 12.83
C ARG A 122 -13.04 11.56 12.05
N ILE A 123 -12.93 11.50 10.72
CA ILE A 123 -14.01 11.02 9.85
C ILE A 123 -14.24 9.52 10.05
N PHE A 124 -13.19 8.71 10.14
CA PHE A 124 -13.34 7.29 10.44
C PHE A 124 -14.02 7.07 11.79
N LYS A 125 -13.65 7.85 12.81
CA LYS A 125 -14.29 7.80 14.13
C LYS A 125 -15.77 8.15 14.06
N GLU A 126 -16.15 9.18 13.30
CA GLU A 126 -17.54 9.58 13.07
C GLU A 126 -18.34 8.50 12.32
N LYS A 127 -17.77 7.91 11.26
CA LYS A 127 -18.43 6.88 10.43
C LYS A 127 -18.56 5.52 11.11
N LEU A 128 -17.56 5.13 11.91
CA LEU A 128 -17.46 3.77 12.44
C LEU A 128 -17.83 3.66 13.92
N GLY A 129 -17.70 4.74 14.69
CA GLY A 129 -17.92 4.73 16.13
C GLY A 129 -17.07 3.63 16.80
N ASN A 130 -17.72 2.79 17.62
CA ASN A 130 -17.07 1.69 18.34
C ASN A 130 -16.56 0.57 17.42
N ARG A 131 -16.91 0.57 16.14
CA ARG A 131 -16.36 -0.40 15.17
C ARG A 131 -14.92 -0.06 14.79
N LEU A 132 -14.47 1.19 14.95
CA LEU A 132 -13.07 1.55 14.78
C LEU A 132 -12.30 1.13 16.03
N ILE A 133 -11.65 -0.02 15.96
CA ILE A 133 -10.88 -0.57 17.08
C ILE A 133 -9.56 0.14 17.25
N ASP A 134 -8.91 0.48 16.13
CA ASP A 134 -7.65 1.21 16.15
C ASP A 134 -7.47 2.05 14.88
N PHE A 135 -6.83 3.21 15.04
CA PHE A 135 -6.37 4.05 13.96
C PHE A 135 -4.87 4.28 14.13
N ILE A 136 -4.10 3.59 13.30
CA ILE A 136 -2.64 3.47 13.42
C ILE A 136 -2.00 4.40 12.37
N PRO A 137 -1.58 5.62 12.77
CA PRO A 137 -0.89 6.52 11.85
C PRO A 137 0.50 5.99 11.52
N VAL A 138 0.92 6.10 10.27
CA VAL A 138 2.29 5.75 9.85
C VAL A 138 2.92 6.89 9.05
N PRO A 139 4.26 7.06 9.07
CA PRO A 139 4.90 8.06 8.22
C PRO A 139 4.60 7.81 6.74
N VAL A 140 4.50 8.87 5.95
CA VAL A 140 4.31 8.78 4.50
C VAL A 140 5.63 9.10 3.81
N GLN A 141 6.00 8.34 2.78
CA GLN A 141 7.31 8.44 2.10
C GLN A 141 7.67 9.83 1.50
N ARG A 142 6.74 10.78 1.43
CA ARG A 142 6.97 12.17 0.98
C ARG A 142 6.56 13.23 2.01
N TYR A 143 6.13 12.80 3.18
CA TYR A 143 5.62 13.65 4.25
C TYR A 143 5.86 12.95 5.58
N ILE A 144 6.81 13.47 6.36
CA ILE A 144 6.90 13.13 7.78
C ILE A 144 6.00 14.15 8.48
N PRO A 145 4.86 13.75 9.07
CA PRO A 145 4.09 14.67 9.91
C PRO A 145 5.00 15.19 11.03
N GLU A 146 4.89 16.46 11.40
CA GLU A 146 5.71 17.07 12.48
C GLU A 146 5.66 16.28 13.81
N SER A 147 4.61 15.46 14.00
CA SER A 147 4.42 14.59 15.17
C SER A 147 5.20 13.28 15.14
N PHE A 148 5.99 12.99 14.10
CA PHE A 148 6.79 11.76 13.99
C PHE A 148 8.28 12.07 13.99
N GLU A 149 8.97 11.62 15.03
CA GLU A 149 10.44 11.71 15.13
C GLU A 149 11.15 10.54 14.42
N GLU A 150 10.42 9.45 14.12
CA GLU A 150 10.97 8.22 13.54
C GLU A 150 10.61 8.00 12.06
N SER A 151 11.51 7.33 11.32
CA SER A 151 11.24 6.80 9.98
C SER A 151 10.17 5.71 10.00
N HIS A 152 9.54 5.46 8.85
CA HIS A 152 8.60 4.32 8.73
C HIS A 152 9.33 3.00 8.99
N PHE A 153 10.51 2.80 8.40
CA PHE A 153 11.35 1.63 8.68
C PHE A 153 11.98 1.69 10.08
N GLY A 154 12.17 0.52 10.70
CA GLY A 154 12.68 0.38 12.06
C GLY A 154 11.55 0.34 13.08
N GLY A 155 11.63 1.21 14.09
CA GLY A 155 10.74 1.22 15.26
C GLY A 155 9.26 1.18 14.91
N ARG A 156 8.77 2.18 14.15
CA ARG A 156 7.34 2.23 13.78
C ARG A 156 6.89 1.02 12.96
N PHE A 157 7.71 0.52 12.04
CA PHE A 157 7.35 -0.66 11.26
C PHE A 157 7.21 -1.91 12.15
N ASP A 158 8.16 -2.11 13.06
CA ASP A 158 8.18 -3.25 13.97
C ASP A 158 7.04 -3.19 14.99
N GLU A 159 6.73 -2.00 15.50
CA GLU A 159 5.59 -1.75 16.38
C GLU A 159 4.26 -2.13 15.69
N VAL A 160 4.04 -1.65 14.47
CA VAL A 160 2.81 -1.98 13.71
C VAL A 160 2.74 -3.49 13.45
N CYS A 161 3.85 -4.14 13.09
CA CYS A 161 3.88 -5.59 12.92
C CYS A 161 3.54 -6.33 14.23
N SER A 162 4.04 -5.84 15.37
CA SER A 162 3.72 -6.40 16.69
C SER A 162 2.23 -6.26 17.02
N ILE A 163 1.63 -5.09 16.75
CA ILE A 163 0.18 -4.88 16.91
C ILE A 163 -0.61 -5.87 16.05
N LEU A 164 -0.19 -6.06 14.80
CA LEU A 164 -0.83 -6.96 13.84
C LEU A 164 -0.56 -8.45 14.08
N SER A 165 0.35 -8.79 15.00
CA SER A 165 0.67 -10.18 15.34
C SER A 165 -0.17 -10.73 16.51
N LYS A 166 -1.18 -9.98 16.93
CA LYS A 166 -2.22 -10.44 17.87
C LYS A 166 -3.30 -11.21 17.12
N ASP A 167 -4.23 -11.86 17.83
CA ASP A 167 -5.39 -12.48 17.18
C ASP A 167 -6.33 -11.42 16.56
N LEU A 168 -6.40 -11.43 15.23
CA LEU A 168 -7.22 -10.53 14.44
C LEU A 168 -8.39 -11.26 13.76
N SER A 169 -8.73 -12.47 14.22
CA SER A 169 -9.84 -13.26 13.69
C SER A 169 -11.13 -12.43 13.59
N GLY A 170 -11.69 -12.36 12.38
CA GLY A 170 -12.94 -11.64 12.11
C GLY A 170 -12.83 -10.11 11.99
N LYS A 171 -11.61 -9.56 12.09
CA LYS A 171 -11.37 -8.11 11.93
C LYS A 171 -11.11 -7.75 10.47
N LEU A 172 -11.50 -6.54 10.10
CA LEU A 172 -11.17 -5.92 8.82
C LEU A 172 -10.01 -4.93 9.03
N VAL A 173 -8.90 -5.12 8.29
CA VAL A 173 -7.72 -4.25 8.38
C VAL A 173 -7.56 -3.50 7.07
N LEU A 174 -7.68 -2.16 7.13
CA LEU A 174 -7.58 -1.28 5.97
C LEU A 174 -6.21 -0.61 5.96
N VAL A 175 -5.43 -0.81 4.90
CA VAL A 175 -4.01 -0.44 4.88
C VAL A 175 -3.69 0.52 3.74
N GLY A 176 -3.03 1.63 4.09
CA GLY A 176 -2.56 2.69 3.20
C GLY A 176 -1.15 3.12 3.58
N ALA A 177 -0.18 2.25 3.35
CA ALA A 177 1.18 2.37 3.87
C ALA A 177 2.27 2.19 2.80
N GLY A 178 1.91 2.40 1.52
CA GLY A 178 2.82 2.23 0.39
C GLY A 178 3.44 0.84 0.39
N LEU A 179 4.77 0.79 0.32
CA LEU A 179 5.53 -0.45 0.26
C LEU A 179 5.30 -1.38 1.48
N PHE A 180 5.27 -0.79 2.67
CA PHE A 180 5.05 -1.51 3.94
C PHE A 180 3.64 -2.12 4.02
N GLY A 181 2.68 -1.54 3.29
CA GLY A 181 1.29 -1.99 3.29
C GLY A 181 1.14 -3.44 2.87
N LYS A 182 1.98 -3.91 1.93
CA LYS A 182 1.99 -5.31 1.50
C LYS A 182 2.29 -6.25 2.67
N ILE A 183 3.33 -5.93 3.43
CA ILE A 183 3.73 -6.72 4.59
C ILE A 183 2.67 -6.64 5.69
N TYR A 184 2.11 -5.46 5.97
CA TYR A 184 1.04 -5.32 6.96
C TYR A 184 -0.19 -6.16 6.62
N CYS A 185 -0.61 -6.17 5.35
CA CYS A 185 -1.71 -7.02 4.91
C CYS A 185 -1.40 -8.51 5.11
N ASP A 186 -0.20 -8.95 4.75
CA ASP A 186 0.23 -10.35 4.92
C ASP A 186 0.30 -10.74 6.41
N VAL A 187 0.91 -9.92 7.26
CA VAL A 187 0.95 -10.16 8.72
C VAL A 187 -0.47 -10.23 9.29
N ALA A 188 -1.33 -9.28 8.97
CA ALA A 188 -2.71 -9.26 9.47
C ALA A 188 -3.50 -10.49 9.02
N LYS A 189 -3.39 -10.88 7.74
CA LYS A 189 -4.03 -12.07 7.19
C LYS A 189 -3.62 -13.34 7.92
N ARG A 190 -2.32 -13.53 8.18
CA ARG A 190 -1.81 -14.71 8.90
C ARG A 190 -2.35 -14.82 10.33
N HIS A 191 -2.81 -13.72 10.90
CA HIS A 191 -3.42 -13.66 12.23
C HIS A 191 -4.95 -13.58 12.18
N GLY A 192 -5.58 -13.96 11.06
CA GLY A 192 -7.02 -14.19 10.96
C GLY A 192 -7.86 -13.01 10.48
N ALA A 193 -7.25 -11.86 10.15
CA ALA A 193 -7.97 -10.73 9.58
C ALA A 193 -8.25 -10.89 8.08
N VAL A 194 -9.29 -10.18 7.63
CA VAL A 194 -9.40 -9.77 6.22
C VAL A 194 -8.64 -8.45 6.08
N ALA A 195 -7.57 -8.44 5.30
CA ALA A 195 -6.73 -7.26 5.10
C ALA A 195 -6.81 -6.73 3.67
N LEU A 196 -6.99 -5.42 3.52
CA LEU A 196 -7.12 -4.74 2.23
C LEU A 196 -6.05 -3.66 2.09
N ASP A 197 -5.22 -3.78 1.07
CA ASP A 197 -4.35 -2.68 0.65
C ASP A 197 -5.15 -1.72 -0.23
N LEU A 198 -5.50 -0.59 0.35
CA LEU A 198 -6.23 0.49 -0.31
C LEU A 198 -5.29 1.57 -0.86
N GLY A 199 -3.99 1.49 -0.55
CA GLY A 199 -2.95 2.35 -1.10
C GLY A 199 -3.36 3.83 -1.14
N SER A 200 -3.39 4.38 -2.36
CA SER A 200 -3.71 5.79 -2.59
C SER A 200 -5.20 6.13 -2.51
N LEU A 201 -6.10 5.18 -2.20
CA LEU A 201 -7.50 5.49 -1.91
C LEU A 201 -7.61 6.45 -0.73
N PHE A 202 -6.77 6.30 0.29
CA PHE A 202 -6.72 7.26 1.40
C PHE A 202 -6.36 8.68 0.95
N ASP A 203 -5.54 8.84 -0.10
CA ASP A 203 -5.27 10.16 -0.69
C ASP A 203 -6.53 10.74 -1.35
N VAL A 204 -7.31 9.90 -2.04
CA VAL A 204 -8.60 10.29 -2.63
C VAL A 204 -9.56 10.73 -1.53
N LEU A 205 -9.72 9.93 -0.46
CA LEU A 205 -10.60 10.25 0.66
C LEU A 205 -10.20 11.56 1.35
N SER A 206 -8.90 11.83 1.47
CA SER A 206 -8.39 13.10 2.02
C SER A 206 -8.27 14.24 0.99
N GLY A 207 -8.88 14.08 -0.18
CA GLY A 207 -8.96 15.11 -1.21
C GLY A 207 -7.61 15.46 -1.88
N LYS A 208 -6.57 14.65 -1.67
CA LYS A 208 -5.22 14.86 -2.22
C LYS A 208 -5.11 14.23 -3.61
N THR A 209 -4.41 14.92 -4.51
CA THR A 209 -4.11 14.41 -5.85
C THR A 209 -2.64 14.04 -5.95
N THR A 210 -2.31 12.78 -5.69
CA THR A 210 -0.91 12.32 -5.49
C THR A 210 -0.43 11.32 -6.54
N ARG A 211 -1.30 10.88 -7.46
CA ARG A 211 -0.98 9.90 -8.49
C ARG A 211 -1.39 10.41 -9.88
N PRO A 212 -0.57 10.19 -10.92
CA PRO A 212 -0.91 10.61 -12.28
C PRO A 212 -2.24 10.05 -12.78
N ILE A 213 -2.58 8.81 -12.41
CA ILE A 213 -3.82 8.14 -12.82
C ILE A 213 -5.08 8.85 -12.32
N PHE A 214 -5.00 9.68 -11.27
CA PHE A 214 -6.17 10.35 -10.71
C PHE A 214 -6.83 11.33 -11.67
N LYS A 215 -6.09 11.84 -12.65
CA LYS A 215 -6.63 12.73 -13.70
C LYS A 215 -7.68 12.03 -14.57
N ASP A 216 -7.65 10.70 -14.61
CA ASP A 216 -8.53 9.87 -15.43
C ASP A 216 -9.81 9.47 -14.67
N TYR A 217 -10.00 9.94 -13.43
CA TYR A 217 -11.11 9.57 -12.54
C TYR A 217 -11.85 10.79 -12.02
N ASN A 218 -13.16 10.68 -11.87
CA ASN A 218 -13.99 11.68 -11.21
C ASN A 218 -14.21 11.30 -9.74
N PHE A 219 -13.45 11.90 -8.83
CA PHE A 219 -13.60 11.70 -7.38
C PHE A 219 -14.57 12.68 -6.71
N ARG A 220 -15.37 13.43 -7.47
CA ARG A 220 -16.36 14.37 -6.91
C ARG A 220 -17.37 13.59 -6.06
N GLY A 221 -17.55 14.00 -4.80
CA GLY A 221 -18.42 13.32 -3.85
C GLY A 221 -17.82 12.05 -3.20
N LYS A 222 -16.57 11.71 -3.51
CA LYS A 222 -15.84 10.58 -2.90
C LYS A 222 -14.82 11.02 -1.85
N ARG A 223 -14.52 12.32 -1.83
CA ARG A 223 -13.67 12.97 -0.82
C ARG A 223 -14.49 13.14 0.45
N TRP A 224 -13.88 12.85 1.58
CA TRP A 224 -14.51 13.03 2.88
C TRP A 224 -14.12 14.34 3.56
N VAL A 225 -13.10 15.02 3.01
CA VAL A 225 -12.65 16.37 3.42
C VAL A 225 -12.91 17.40 2.33
#